data_AF-A0A7Z9UUF6-F1
#
_entry.id   AF-A0A7Z9UUF6-F1
#
_cell.length_a   1.000
_cell.length_b   1.000
_cell.length_c   1.000
_cell.angle_alpha   90.00
_cell.angle_beta   90.00
_cell.angle_gamma   90.00
#
_symmetry.space_group_name_H-M   'P 1'
#
loop_
_entity.id
_entity.type
_entity.pdbx_description
1 polymer ?
#
loop_
_entity_poly.entity_id
_entity_poly.type
_entity_poly.pdbx_seq_one_letter_code
_entity_poly.pdbx_strand_id
1 'polypeptide(L)'
;MWDLARAFDCPELFHLIRHPAILDSLESLLGPEIAWTGSYVIRLKLPRNEGTVFPWHQDSQYYGQATQHLHVVSLWMPLVKVNEGNGCLYVIPGSHNWSLLKGQRGWIIKFTPWRRWNTKGEASSSADETR
;
A
#
# COMPACT_ATOMS: atom_id res chain seq x y z
N MET A 1 27.87 -17.34 -4.19
CA MET A 1 26.47 -17.41 -4.66
C MET A 1 25.61 -17.27 -3.41
N TRP A 2 24.88 -16.17 -3.26
CA TRP A 2 24.06 -15.93 -2.07
C TRP A 2 22.97 -17.01 -2.00
N ASP A 3 22.87 -17.71 -0.87
CA ASP A 3 21.78 -18.64 -0.62
C ASP A 3 20.50 -17.83 -0.36
N LEU A 4 19.80 -17.50 -1.45
CA LEU A 4 18.57 -16.71 -1.39
C LEU A 4 17.51 -17.40 -0.55
N ALA A 5 17.47 -18.74 -0.51
CA ALA A 5 16.51 -19.46 0.33
C ALA A 5 16.75 -19.14 1.81
N ARG A 6 18.02 -19.09 2.24
CA ARG A 6 18.38 -18.73 3.62
C ARG A 6 18.25 -17.23 3.91
N ALA A 7 18.37 -16.37 2.91
CA ALA A 7 18.15 -14.93 3.06
C ALA A 7 16.66 -14.56 3.23
N PHE A 8 15.75 -15.41 2.76
CA PHE A 8 14.30 -15.27 2.90
C PHE A 8 13.69 -16.22 3.94
N ASP A 9 14.48 -17.12 4.53
CA ASP A 9 14.07 -17.94 5.66
C ASP A 9 14.00 -17.06 6.92
N CYS A 10 12.79 -16.55 7.20
CA CYS A 10 12.48 -15.79 8.40
C CYS A 10 11.38 -16.54 9.18
N PRO A 11 11.76 -17.44 10.10
CA PRO A 11 10.81 -18.17 10.93
C PRO A 11 9.85 -17.23 11.68
N GLU A 12 10.34 -16.07 12.12
CA GLU A 12 9.54 -15.06 12.81
C GLU A 12 8.44 -14.49 11.93
N LEU A 13 8.72 -14.28 10.64
CA LEU A 13 7.69 -13.87 9.68
C LEU A 13 6.61 -14.94 9.54
N PHE A 14 7.01 -16.22 9.47
CA PHE A 14 6.06 -17.33 9.40
C PHE A 14 5.18 -17.44 10.66
N HIS A 15 5.73 -17.15 11.83
CA HIS A 15 4.94 -17.05 13.06
C HIS A 15 4.00 -15.85 13.05
N LEU A 16 4.48 -14.70 12.56
CA LEU A 16 3.69 -13.48 12.47
C LEU A 16 2.48 -13.64 11.55
N ILE A 17 2.69 -14.10 10.31
CA ILE A 17 1.60 -14.23 9.33
C ILE A 17 0.54 -15.28 9.73
N ARG A 18 0.89 -16.22 10.61
CA ARG A 18 -0.03 -17.21 11.17
C ARG A 18 -0.56 -16.84 12.55
N HIS A 19 -0.27 -15.64 13.04
CA HIS A 19 -0.71 -15.23 14.35
C HIS A 19 -2.25 -15.16 14.41
N PRO A 20 -2.92 -15.78 15.40
CA PRO A 20 -4.37 -15.86 15.46
C PRO A 20 -5.06 -14.50 15.33
N ALA A 21 -4.59 -13.48 16.06
CA ALA A 21 -5.17 -12.13 15.96
C ALA A 21 -5.16 -11.52 14.54
N ILE A 22 -4.20 -11.91 13.69
CA ILE A 22 -4.15 -11.48 12.29
C ILE A 22 -5.15 -12.29 11.47
N LEU A 23 -5.13 -13.62 11.61
CA LEU A 23 -6.03 -14.52 10.88
C LEU A 23 -7.51 -14.25 11.22
N ASP A 24 -7.84 -14.08 12.50
CA ASP A 24 -9.19 -13.78 12.97
C ASP A 24 -9.71 -12.46 12.38
N SER A 25 -8.83 -11.45 12.28
CA SER A 25 -9.18 -10.16 11.66
C SER A 25 -9.42 -10.31 10.15
N LEU A 26 -8.59 -11.11 9.47
CA LEU A 26 -8.67 -11.34 8.03
C LEU A 26 -9.84 -12.24 7.64
N GLU A 27 -10.22 -13.20 8.47
CA GLU A 27 -11.33 -14.13 8.22
C GLU A 27 -12.64 -13.37 7.98
N SER A 28 -12.86 -12.28 8.71
CA SER A 28 -14.03 -11.40 8.52
C SER A 28 -14.10 -10.74 7.13
N LEU A 29 -12.96 -10.61 6.44
CA LEU A 29 -12.83 -9.95 5.14
C LEU A 29 -12.73 -10.95 3.98
N LEU A 30 -12.03 -12.06 4.19
CA LEU A 30 -11.66 -13.04 3.16
C LEU A 30 -12.41 -14.36 3.26
N GLY A 31 -13.02 -14.66 4.41
CA GLY A 31 -13.54 -15.98 4.75
C GLY A 31 -12.49 -16.88 5.40
N PRO A 32 -12.87 -18.13 5.72
CA PRO A 32 -12.05 -19.04 6.53
C PRO A 32 -10.79 -19.57 5.81
N GLU A 33 -10.81 -19.59 4.48
CA GLU A 33 -9.71 -20.09 3.67
C GLU A 33 -8.76 -18.94 3.26
N ILE A 34 -7.75 -18.69 4.08
CA ILE A 34 -6.80 -17.59 3.89
C ILE A 34 -5.49 -18.14 3.30
N ALA A 35 -5.14 -17.64 2.12
CA ALA A 35 -3.87 -17.94 1.45
C ALA A 35 -2.93 -16.73 1.45
N TRP A 36 -1.66 -16.96 1.76
CA TRP A 36 -0.61 -15.94 1.61
C TRP A 36 0.09 -16.09 0.25
N THR A 37 0.24 -14.98 -0.47
CA THR A 37 0.88 -14.95 -1.79
C THR A 37 2.41 -15.05 -1.73
N GLY A 38 3.00 -15.10 -0.53
CA GLY A 38 4.45 -15.06 -0.31
C GLY A 38 5.08 -13.68 -0.56
N SER A 39 4.29 -12.68 -0.97
CA SER A 39 4.78 -11.33 -1.23
C SER A 39 4.82 -10.53 0.07
N TYR A 40 6.00 -10.04 0.44
CA TYR A 40 6.19 -9.07 1.51
C TYR A 40 7.37 -8.16 1.18
N VAL A 41 7.33 -6.93 1.70
CA VAL A 41 8.43 -5.97 1.56
C VAL A 41 8.58 -5.21 2.86
N ILE A 42 9.79 -5.23 3.43
CA ILE A 42 10.16 -4.31 4.51
C ILE A 42 10.59 -3.00 3.88
N ARG A 43 9.90 -1.91 4.22
CA ARG A 43 10.21 -0.56 3.70
C ARG A 43 10.70 0.33 4.82
N LEU A 44 11.96 0.78 4.70
CA LEU A 44 12.54 1.77 5.60
C LEU A 44 12.16 3.18 5.14
N LYS A 45 11.64 3.99 6.07
CA LYS A 45 11.42 5.43 5.89
C LYS A 45 12.56 6.17 6.55
N LEU A 46 13.53 6.59 5.74
CA LEU A 46 14.72 7.29 6.23
C LEU A 46 14.45 8.80 6.27
N PRO A 47 14.84 9.49 7.35
CA PRO A 47 14.69 10.95 7.43
C PRO A 47 15.38 11.65 6.25
N ARG A 48 14.68 12.62 5.65
CA ARG A 48 15.20 13.45 4.53
C ARG A 48 15.65 12.63 3.31
N ASN A 49 15.08 11.45 3.10
CA ASN A 49 15.36 10.62 1.93
C ASN A 49 14.14 10.51 1.02
N GLU A 50 14.15 11.30 -0.06
CA GLU A 50 13.07 11.32 -1.06
C GLU A 50 12.89 9.96 -1.75
N GLY A 51 13.95 9.15 -1.87
CA GLY A 51 13.87 7.80 -2.46
C GLY A 51 13.05 6.82 -1.63
N THR A 52 12.69 7.17 -0.39
CA THR A 52 11.79 6.38 0.45
C THR A 52 10.33 6.82 0.35
N VAL A 53 10.03 7.92 -0.35
CA VAL A 53 8.66 8.40 -0.58
C VAL A 53 7.96 7.50 -1.59
N PHE A 54 6.71 7.16 -1.31
CA PHE A 54 5.91 6.31 -2.17
C PHE A 54 4.73 7.13 -2.72
N PRO A 55 4.57 7.25 -4.05
CA PRO A 55 3.48 8.02 -4.63
C PRO A 55 2.14 7.34 -4.36
N TRP A 56 1.05 8.07 -4.58
CA TRP A 56 -0.29 7.49 -4.62
C TRP A 56 -0.36 6.39 -5.68
N HIS A 57 -0.87 5.22 -5.29
CA HIS A 57 -1.00 4.05 -6.14
C HIS A 57 -2.12 3.15 -5.63
N GLN A 58 -2.50 2.16 -6.44
CA GLN A 58 -3.33 1.03 -6.01
C GLN A 58 -2.45 -0.22 -6.03
N ASP A 59 -2.42 -1.02 -4.97
CA ASP A 59 -1.60 -2.24 -4.90
C ASP A 59 -1.88 -3.20 -6.07
N SER A 60 -3.13 -3.26 -6.54
CA SER A 60 -3.55 -4.02 -7.72
C SER A 60 -2.74 -3.68 -8.99
N GLN A 61 -2.13 -2.49 -9.08
CA GLN A 61 -1.25 -2.11 -10.19
C GLN A 61 0.02 -2.97 -10.25
N TYR A 62 0.45 -3.60 -9.16
CA TYR A 62 1.61 -4.50 -9.14
C TYR A 62 1.26 -5.92 -9.58
N TYR A 63 0.04 -6.37 -9.29
CA TYR A 63 -0.46 -7.69 -9.68
C TYR A 63 -1.00 -7.74 -11.12
N GLY A 64 -1.42 -6.59 -11.66
CA GLY A 64 -1.89 -6.43 -13.03
C GLY A 64 -3.41 -6.44 -13.16
N GLN A 65 -3.92 -6.29 -14.38
CA GLN A 65 -5.35 -6.13 -14.59
C GLN A 65 -6.15 -7.42 -14.36
N ALA A 66 -5.53 -8.58 -14.57
CA ALA A 66 -6.17 -9.88 -14.33
C ALA A 66 -6.56 -10.10 -12.86
N THR A 67 -5.88 -9.44 -11.93
CA THR A 67 -6.14 -9.59 -10.49
C THR A 67 -7.09 -8.55 -9.93
N GLN A 68 -7.64 -7.66 -10.75
CA GLN A 68 -8.56 -6.58 -10.31
C GLN A 68 -9.85 -7.11 -9.68
N HIS A 69 -10.22 -8.35 -9.98
CA HIS A 69 -11.41 -9.02 -9.45
C HIS A 69 -11.11 -9.91 -8.24
N LEU A 70 -9.82 -10.06 -7.87
CA LEU A 70 -9.43 -10.86 -6.71
C LEU A 70 -9.59 -10.03 -5.45
N HIS A 71 -10.17 -10.64 -4.42
CA HIS A 71 -10.19 -10.07 -3.08
C HIS A 71 -8.85 -10.33 -2.41
N VAL A 72 -7.94 -9.35 -2.52
CA VAL A 72 -6.61 -9.38 -1.91
C VAL A 72 -6.56 -8.33 -0.82
N VAL A 73 -6.17 -8.73 0.39
CA VAL A 73 -5.96 -7.82 1.53
C VAL A 73 -4.46 -7.66 1.76
N SER A 74 -3.98 -6.41 1.74
CA SER A 74 -2.62 -6.05 2.13
C SER A 74 -2.56 -5.77 3.63
N LEU A 75 -1.66 -6.44 4.34
CA LEU A 75 -1.37 -6.14 5.75
C LEU A 75 -0.22 -5.13 5.84
N TRP A 76 -0.49 -3.96 6.42
CA TRP A 76 0.54 -2.98 6.76
C TRP A 76 0.78 -2.99 8.27
N MET A 77 2.00 -3.33 8.68
CA MET A 77 2.37 -3.41 10.10
C MET A 77 3.60 -2.54 10.39
N PRO A 78 3.44 -1.47 11.19
CA PRO A 78 4.57 -0.65 11.58
C PRO A 78 5.40 -1.35 12.66
N LEU A 79 6.70 -1.57 12.40
CA LEU A 79 7.64 -2.14 13.38
C LEU A 79 8.17 -1.10 14.38
N VAL A 80 7.85 0.18 14.16
CA VAL A 80 8.20 1.31 15.01
C VAL A 80 6.99 2.23 15.15
N LYS A 81 6.98 3.12 16.15
CA LYS A 81 5.91 4.12 16.27
C LYS A 81 5.91 5.01 15.03
N VAL A 82 4.74 5.13 14.39
CA VAL A 82 4.53 5.97 13.22
C VAL A 82 3.60 7.15 13.51
N ASN A 83 3.81 8.25 12.79
CA ASN A 83 2.98 9.44 12.74
C ASN A 83 3.09 10.09 11.35
N GLU A 84 2.40 11.20 11.16
CA GLU A 84 2.36 11.94 9.88
C GLU A 84 3.74 12.40 9.40
N GLY A 85 4.69 12.62 10.32
CA GLY A 85 6.03 13.11 10.04
C GLY A 85 7.10 12.03 9.78
N ASN A 86 6.83 10.75 10.08
CA ASN A 86 7.80 9.67 9.91
C ASN A 86 7.30 8.49 9.02
N GLY A 87 6.24 8.72 8.25
CA GLY A 87 5.82 7.83 7.19
C GLY A 87 4.70 6.85 7.57
N CYS A 88 3.70 7.30 8.33
CA CYS A 88 2.43 6.57 8.44
C CYS A 88 1.78 6.36 7.07
N LEU A 89 0.90 5.35 6.98
CA LEU A 89 0.12 5.10 5.78
C LEU A 89 -0.95 6.20 5.60
N TYR A 90 -1.18 6.59 4.35
CA TYR A 90 -2.31 7.42 3.95
C TYR A 90 -3.24 6.60 3.07
N VAL A 91 -4.54 6.71 3.31
CA VAL A 91 -5.59 6.02 2.54
C VAL A 91 -6.66 7.01 2.14
N ILE A 92 -7.26 6.82 0.97
CA ILE A 92 -8.44 7.57 0.53
C ILE A 92 -9.66 6.67 0.82
N PRO A 93 -10.54 7.03 1.77
CA PRO A 93 -11.71 6.21 2.08
C PRO A 93 -12.59 5.97 0.85
N GLY A 94 -13.02 4.71 0.65
CA GLY A 94 -13.86 4.30 -0.47
C GLY A 94 -13.14 4.12 -1.82
N SER A 95 -11.84 4.44 -1.94
CA SER A 95 -11.11 4.32 -3.22
C SER A 95 -10.92 2.88 -3.72
N HIS A 96 -11.14 1.88 -2.87
CA HIS A 96 -11.14 0.47 -3.26
C HIS A 96 -12.30 0.11 -4.20
N ASN A 97 -13.35 0.94 -4.27
CA ASN A 97 -14.48 0.76 -5.19
C ASN A 97 -14.22 1.38 -6.57
N TRP A 98 -13.10 2.09 -6.75
CA TRP A 98 -12.74 2.64 -8.05
C TRP A 98 -12.22 1.54 -8.96
N SER A 99 -12.45 1.69 -10.26
CA SER A 99 -11.77 0.87 -11.27
C SER A 99 -10.25 1.04 -11.14
N LEU A 100 -9.49 0.04 -11.60
CA LEU A 100 -8.03 0.14 -11.68
C LEU A 100 -7.63 1.37 -12.50
N LEU A 101 -7.05 2.36 -11.82
CA LEU A 101 -6.59 3.59 -12.45
C LEU A 101 -5.33 3.29 -13.26
N LYS A 102 -5.20 3.98 -14.40
CA LYS A 102 -3.98 3.98 -15.21
C LYS A 102 -2.87 4.71 -14.44
N GLY A 103 -2.18 3.98 -13.56
CA GLY A 103 -1.00 4.46 -12.87
C GLY A 103 0.25 4.21 -13.69
N GLN A 104 1.16 5.20 -13.73
CA GLN A 104 2.52 4.96 -14.18
C GLN A 104 3.27 4.22 -13.06
N ARG A 105 3.67 2.97 -13.32
CA ARG A 105 4.67 2.28 -12.49
C ARG A 105 5.97 3.10 -12.56
N GLY A 106 6.32 3.82 -11.50
CA GLY A 106 7.70 4.29 -11.29
C GLY A 106 8.01 5.77 -11.50
N TRP A 107 7.04 6.68 -11.62
CA TRP A 107 7.35 8.12 -11.55
C TRP A 107 6.48 8.81 -10.53
N ILE A 108 7.14 9.64 -9.70
CA ILE A 108 6.56 10.54 -8.72
C ILE A 108 5.35 11.20 -9.38
N ILE A 109 4.15 10.74 -9.04
CA ILE A 109 3.00 11.58 -9.30
C ILE A 109 3.16 12.71 -8.28
N LYS A 110 3.58 13.88 -8.78
CA LYS A 110 3.53 15.13 -8.02
C LYS A 110 2.06 15.48 -7.80
N PHE A 111 1.38 14.70 -6.95
CA PHE A 111 0.15 15.14 -6.34
C PHE A 111 0.55 16.22 -5.34
N THR A 112 0.02 17.42 -5.56
CA THR A 112 0.18 18.57 -4.67
C THR A 112 -0.06 18.17 -3.21
N PRO A 113 0.72 18.71 -2.26
CA PRO A 113 0.47 18.43 -0.87
C PRO A 113 -0.92 18.96 -0.50
N TRP A 114 -1.69 18.10 0.15
CA TRP A 114 -2.86 18.42 0.96
C TRP A 114 -3.70 19.62 0.47
N ARG A 115 -4.32 19.50 -0.71
CA ARG A 115 -5.56 20.24 -0.99
C ARG A 115 -6.70 19.24 -0.93
N ARG A 116 -7.62 19.47 0.02
CA ARG A 116 -8.83 18.68 0.28
C ARG A 116 -9.38 18.02 -0.99
N TRP A 117 -9.34 16.70 -1.03
CA TRP A 117 -10.23 15.93 -1.90
C TRP A 117 -11.62 16.03 -1.27
N ASN A 118 -12.51 16.81 -1.88
CA ASN A 118 -13.93 16.77 -1.52
C ASN A 118 -14.49 15.42 -1.97
N THR A 119 -15.43 14.85 -1.20
CA THR A 119 -15.99 13.48 -1.32
C THR A 119 -16.78 13.20 -2.61
N LYS A 120 -16.66 14.06 -3.62
CA LYS A 120 -17.17 13.85 -4.98
C LYS A 120 -15.94 13.88 -5.88
N GLY A 121 -15.62 12.75 -6.52
CA GLY A 121 -14.41 12.53 -7.31
C GLY A 121 -14.26 13.40 -8.57
N GLU A 122 -14.34 14.73 -8.41
CA GLU A 122 -14.12 15.72 -9.44
C GLU A 122 -12.93 16.58 -9.02
N ALA A 123 -11.85 16.48 -9.78
CA ALA A 123 -10.77 17.46 -9.71
C ALA A 123 -11.32 18.78 -10.26
N SER A 124 -11.71 19.70 -9.38
CA SER A 124 -12.11 21.05 -9.80
C SER A 124 -10.89 21.78 -10.37
N SER A 125 -10.86 21.98 -11.69
CA SER A 125 -9.92 22.88 -12.35
C SER A 125 -10.39 24.33 -12.19
N SER A 126 -9.71 25.09 -11.34
CA SER A 126 -9.74 26.56 -11.31
C SER A 126 -8.46 27.01 -10.59
N ALA A 127 -7.67 27.99 -10.97
CA ALA A 127 -7.64 28.95 -12.07
C ALA A 127 -6.15 29.38 -12.17
N ASP A 128 -5.64 29.71 -13.34
CA ASP A 128 -5.26 31.10 -13.68
C ASP A 128 -4.08 31.64 -12.84
N GLU A 129 -2.87 31.56 -13.40
CA GLU A 129 -1.71 32.39 -12.99
C GLU A 129 -1.10 32.97 -14.27
N THR A 130 -1.78 33.97 -14.82
CA THR A 130 -1.07 35.12 -15.39
C THR A 130 -0.80 36.09 -14.25
N ARG A 131 0.49 36.25 -13.91
CA ARG A 131 1.22 37.53 -13.68
C ARG A 131 2.31 37.40 -12.62
#